data_AF-A0A497Q8H6-F1
#
_entry.id   AF-A0A497Q8H6-F1
#
_cell.length_a   1.000
_cell.length_b   1.000
_cell.length_c   1.000
_cell.angle_alpha   90.00
_cell.angle_beta   90.00
_cell.angle_gamma   90.00
#
_symmetry.space_group_name_H-M   'P 1'
#
loop_
_entity.id
_entity.type
_entity.pdbx_description
1 polymer ?
#
loop_
_entity_poly.entity_id
_entity_poly.type
_entity_poly.pdbx_seq_one_letter_code
_entity_poly.pdbx_strand_id
1 'polypeptide(L)'
;MIFEELCDDVRTMLYTLRLDSKEHCPSMKVEYQFIIDQFGIIVHVVNSKFYELPELDPYEDWRQIHISEKDDLNKKREEMVWEIMKSGYMTWLRETHQQAFKNLILNYDYSKKIIDQRLKIWNGKPKYKFLIERNVRAYSMSSAYIMSAEPAFFDDMPEGEVEDA
;
A
#
# COMPACT_ATOMS: atom_id res chain seq x y z
N MET A 1 10.98 -8.69 18.63
CA MET A 1 9.90 -7.74 18.89
C MET A 1 8.87 -8.47 19.72
N ILE A 2 8.44 -7.88 20.84
CA ILE A 2 7.35 -8.44 21.63
C ILE A 2 6.04 -8.11 20.90
N PHE A 3 5.06 -9.00 20.97
CA PHE A 3 3.82 -8.89 20.21
C PHE A 3 3.04 -7.57 20.44
N GLU A 4 3.05 -7.04 21.68
CA GLU A 4 2.45 -5.73 21.98
C GLU A 4 3.19 -4.57 21.28
N GLU A 5 4.53 -4.62 21.23
CA GLU A 5 5.34 -3.63 20.50
C GLU A 5 5.01 -3.64 19.01
N LEU A 6 4.78 -4.82 18.43
CA LEU A 6 4.38 -4.95 17.02
C LEU A 6 3.04 -4.25 16.75
N CYS A 7 2.08 -4.37 17.66
CA CYS A 7 0.79 -3.69 17.53
C CYS A 7 0.96 -2.16 17.58
N ASP A 8 1.80 -1.65 18.47
CA ASP A 8 2.10 -0.22 18.57
C ASP A 8 2.85 0.32 17.34
N ASP A 9 3.75 -0.48 16.77
CA ASP A 9 4.44 -0.16 15.52
C ASP A 9 3.46 -0.11 14.35
N VAL A 10 2.51 -1.05 14.26
CA VAL A 10 1.45 -1.04 13.24
C VAL A 10 0.51 0.16 13.43
N ARG A 11 0.10 0.50 14.65
CA ARG A 11 -0.66 1.73 14.95
C ARG A 11 0.08 2.98 14.46
N THR A 12 1.36 3.07 14.79
CA THR A 12 2.22 4.18 14.39
C THR A 12 2.31 4.26 12.87
N MET A 13 2.47 3.12 12.20
CA MET A 13 2.51 3.02 10.74
C MET A 13 1.23 3.58 10.12
N LEU A 14 0.05 3.11 10.57
CA LEU A 14 -1.25 3.57 10.09
C LEU A 14 -1.44 5.08 10.31
N TYR A 15 -1.07 5.57 11.49
CA TYR A 15 -1.11 7.00 11.80
C TYR A 15 -0.21 7.82 10.86
N THR A 16 1.01 7.34 10.55
CA THR A 16 1.90 8.04 9.60
C THR A 16 1.35 8.08 8.19
N LEU A 17 0.54 7.08 7.81
CA LEU A 17 -0.16 6.99 6.53
C LEU A 17 -1.51 7.73 6.54
N ARG A 18 -1.86 8.41 7.64
CA ARG A 18 -3.16 9.10 7.81
C ARG A 18 -4.35 8.15 7.71
N LEU A 19 -4.17 6.89 8.04
CA LEU A 19 -5.24 5.91 8.00
C LEU A 19 -5.90 5.80 9.37
N ASP A 20 -7.16 6.20 9.44
CA ASP A 20 -8.00 5.87 10.58
C ASP A 20 -8.35 4.39 10.52
N SER A 21 -8.24 3.71 11.66
CA SER A 21 -8.56 2.29 11.77
C SER A 21 -9.38 2.00 13.01
N LYS A 22 -10.26 0.99 12.90
CA LYS A 22 -10.98 0.42 14.03
C LYS A 22 -10.23 -0.83 14.48
N GLU A 23 -9.84 -0.85 15.74
CA GLU A 23 -9.17 -2.00 16.33
C GLU A 23 -10.18 -3.05 16.77
N HIS A 24 -9.95 -4.29 16.36
CA HIS A 24 -10.73 -5.44 16.77
C HIS A 24 -9.81 -6.57 17.23
N CYS A 25 -10.21 -7.31 18.27
CA CYS A 25 -9.49 -8.46 18.79
C CYS A 25 -10.37 -9.71 18.58
N PRO A 26 -10.21 -10.44 17.45
CA PRO A 26 -11.21 -11.41 17.02
C PRO A 26 -11.13 -12.77 17.72
N SER A 27 -9.94 -13.27 18.10
CA SER A 27 -9.78 -14.62 18.68
C SER A 27 -8.39 -14.89 19.30
N MET A 28 -8.15 -16.12 19.77
CA MET A 28 -6.84 -16.56 20.30
C MET A 28 -5.72 -16.71 19.23
N LYS A 29 -6.03 -16.62 17.93
CA LYS A 29 -5.04 -16.87 16.84
C LYS A 29 -4.68 -15.63 16.04
N VAL A 30 -5.66 -14.76 15.78
CA VAL A 30 -5.45 -13.39 15.28
C VAL A 30 -5.60 -12.49 16.49
N GLU A 31 -4.49 -11.94 16.97
CA GLU A 31 -4.49 -11.22 18.24
C GLU A 31 -5.00 -9.78 18.05
N TYR A 32 -4.73 -9.13 16.90
CA TYR A 32 -5.33 -7.83 16.56
C TYR A 32 -5.63 -7.70 15.07
N GLN A 33 -6.72 -6.99 14.77
CA GLN A 33 -7.09 -6.52 13.44
C GLN A 33 -7.23 -5.00 13.45
N PHE A 34 -6.68 -4.35 12.44
CA PHE A 34 -6.92 -2.94 12.15
C PHE A 34 -7.76 -2.85 10.89
N ILE A 35 -9.02 -2.44 11.05
CA ILE A 35 -9.98 -2.35 9.96
C ILE A 35 -9.98 -0.92 9.42
N ILE A 36 -9.67 -0.77 8.13
CA ILE A 36 -9.55 0.51 7.42
C ILE A 36 -10.70 0.59 6.41
N ASP A 37 -11.90 0.91 6.92
CA ASP A 37 -13.17 0.90 6.17
C ASP A 37 -13.09 1.72 4.88
N GLN A 38 -12.40 2.87 4.93
CA GLN A 38 -12.33 3.82 3.82
C GLN A 38 -11.73 3.20 2.54
N PHE A 39 -10.80 2.26 2.69
CA PHE A 39 -10.07 1.64 1.58
C PHE A 39 -10.34 0.15 1.43
N GLY A 40 -11.26 -0.41 2.24
CA GLY A 40 -11.59 -1.84 2.24
C GLY A 40 -10.38 -2.71 2.57
N ILE A 41 -9.58 -2.32 3.58
CA ILE A 41 -8.35 -3.02 3.98
C ILE A 41 -8.41 -3.47 5.42
N ILE A 42 -7.87 -4.66 5.68
CA ILE A 42 -7.68 -5.20 7.02
C ILE A 42 -6.22 -5.56 7.21
N VAL A 43 -5.63 -5.05 8.28
CA VAL A 43 -4.28 -5.44 8.70
C VAL A 43 -4.40 -6.39 9.87
N HIS A 44 -4.02 -7.63 9.65
CA HIS A 44 -4.00 -8.70 10.65
C HIS A 44 -2.63 -8.74 11.30
N VAL A 45 -2.58 -8.46 12.59
CA VAL A 45 -1.38 -8.72 13.40
C VAL A 45 -1.53 -10.10 14.01
N VAL A 46 -0.72 -11.02 13.49
CA VAL A 46 -0.82 -12.45 13.78
C VAL A 46 0.41 -12.95 14.52
N ASN A 47 0.19 -13.88 15.44
CA ASN A 47 1.29 -14.59 16.05
C ASN A 47 2.05 -15.36 14.96
N SER A 48 3.37 -15.33 14.98
CA SER A 48 4.19 -16.02 13.96
C SER A 48 3.97 -17.54 13.91
N LYS A 49 3.35 -18.13 14.95
CA LYS A 49 2.93 -19.54 15.00
C LYS A 49 1.65 -19.86 14.21
N PHE A 50 0.84 -18.85 13.90
CA PHE A 50 -0.45 -19.00 13.22
C PHE A 50 -0.50 -18.37 11.82
N TYR A 51 0.66 -17.93 11.30
CA TYR A 51 0.79 -17.24 10.02
C TYR A 51 0.22 -18.02 8.82
N GLU A 52 0.18 -19.35 8.89
CA GLU A 52 -0.30 -20.23 7.79
C GLU A 52 -1.77 -20.64 7.90
N LEU A 53 -2.53 -20.17 8.90
CA LEU A 53 -3.91 -20.61 9.11
C LEU A 53 -4.89 -19.63 8.44
N PRO A 54 -5.59 -20.02 7.36
CA PRO A 54 -6.66 -19.21 6.82
C PRO A 54 -7.87 -19.38 7.74
N GLU A 55 -8.26 -18.35 8.48
CA GLU A 55 -9.62 -18.28 9.01
C GLU A 55 -10.55 -17.76 7.90
N LEU A 56 -11.71 -18.42 7.76
CA LEU A 56 -12.81 -17.98 6.89
C LEU A 56 -13.14 -16.53 7.23
N ASP A 57 -12.67 -15.62 6.40
CA ASP A 57 -12.70 -14.20 6.69
C ASP A 57 -14.09 -13.63 6.32
N PRO A 58 -14.83 -13.01 7.25
CA PRO A 58 -16.08 -12.30 6.94
C PRO A 58 -15.89 -11.14 5.95
N TYR A 59 -14.65 -10.83 5.56
CA TYR A 59 -14.26 -9.74 4.68
C TYR A 59 -13.63 -10.25 3.36
N GLU A 60 -14.31 -11.17 2.66
CA GLU A 60 -13.83 -11.78 1.39
C GLU A 60 -13.51 -10.75 0.29
N ASP A 61 -14.26 -9.65 0.23
CA ASP A 61 -14.05 -8.55 -0.73
C ASP A 61 -13.03 -7.50 -0.25
N TRP A 62 -12.38 -7.71 0.89
CA TRP A 62 -11.42 -6.77 1.46
C TRP A 62 -9.99 -7.23 1.19
N ARG A 63 -9.09 -6.26 1.04
CA ARG A 63 -7.65 -6.53 0.94
C ARG A 63 -7.10 -6.84 2.32
N GLN A 64 -6.46 -8.00 2.47
CA GLN A 64 -5.92 -8.46 3.74
C GLN A 64 -4.40 -8.41 3.74
N ILE A 65 -3.83 -7.78 4.76
CA ILE A 65 -2.39 -7.68 4.97
C ILE A 65 -2.05 -8.38 6.27
N HIS A 66 -1.17 -9.37 6.22
CA HIS A 66 -0.73 -10.13 7.40
C HIS A 66 0.65 -9.65 7.86
N ILE A 67 0.78 -9.35 9.14
CA ILE A 67 2.02 -8.90 9.78
C ILE A 67 2.27 -9.73 11.04
N SER A 68 3.49 -10.24 11.17
CA SER A 68 3.94 -11.03 12.31
C SER A 68 5.27 -10.52 12.87
N GLU A 69 5.66 -11.05 14.03
CA GLU A 69 6.90 -10.68 14.73
C GLU A 69 8.17 -11.01 13.93
N LYS A 70 8.06 -11.81 12.86
CA LYS A 70 9.17 -12.22 11.99
C LYS A 70 9.30 -11.35 10.74
N ASP A 71 8.31 -10.51 10.47
CA ASP A 71 8.28 -9.69 9.26
C ASP A 71 9.18 -8.46 9.37
N ASP A 72 9.70 -8.04 8.22
CA ASP A 72 10.36 -6.75 8.09
C ASP A 72 9.29 -5.66 7.97
N LEU A 73 9.12 -4.85 9.02
CA LEU A 73 8.10 -3.80 9.05
C LEU A 73 8.26 -2.75 7.96
N ASN A 74 9.47 -2.52 7.44
CA ASN A 74 9.64 -1.59 6.32
C ASN A 74 9.06 -2.18 5.03
N LYS A 75 9.24 -3.49 4.81
CA LYS A 75 8.62 -4.19 3.67
C LYS A 75 7.11 -4.25 3.82
N LYS A 76 6.60 -4.55 5.01
CA LYS A 76 5.16 -4.57 5.29
C LYS A 76 4.52 -3.19 5.15
N ARG A 77 5.22 -2.13 5.52
CA ARG A 77 4.80 -0.76 5.24
C ARG A 77 4.67 -0.50 3.75
N GLU A 78 5.65 -0.91 2.97
CA GLU A 78 5.62 -0.75 1.51
C GLU A 78 4.49 -1.58 0.88
N GLU A 79 4.30 -2.84 1.32
CA GLU A 79 3.16 -3.70 0.92
C GLU A 79 1.82 -3.02 1.23
N MET A 80 1.67 -2.49 2.44
CA MET A 80 0.47 -1.77 2.86
C MET A 80 0.20 -0.54 2.00
N VAL A 81 1.24 0.25 1.69
CA VAL A 81 1.10 1.39 0.78
C VAL A 81 0.64 0.91 -0.60
N TRP A 82 1.17 -0.20 -1.12
CA TRP A 82 0.71 -0.71 -2.42
C TRP A 82 -0.76 -1.14 -2.41
N GLU A 83 -1.22 -1.81 -1.36
CA GLU A 83 -2.61 -2.23 -1.28
C GLU A 83 -3.58 -1.06 -1.13
N ILE A 84 -3.28 -0.07 -0.26
CA ILE A 84 -4.12 1.14 -0.14
C ILE A 84 -4.13 1.96 -1.44
N MET A 85 -3.01 2.00 -2.17
CA MET A 85 -2.93 2.71 -3.45
C MET A 85 -3.86 2.15 -4.52
N LYS A 86 -4.03 0.82 -4.57
CA LYS A 86 -5.00 0.18 -5.48
C LYS A 86 -6.45 0.55 -5.14
N SER A 87 -6.72 0.96 -3.90
CA SER A 87 -8.02 1.44 -3.43
C SER A 87 -8.21 2.96 -3.54
N GLY A 88 -7.37 3.67 -4.29
CA GLY A 88 -7.52 5.12 -4.53
C GLY A 88 -6.91 6.02 -3.44
N TYR A 89 -6.05 5.47 -2.57
CA TYR A 89 -5.39 6.22 -1.50
C TYR A 89 -4.61 7.45 -1.99
N MET A 90 -3.93 7.39 -3.13
CA MET A 90 -3.15 8.53 -3.63
C MET A 90 -4.02 9.73 -4.01
N THR A 91 -5.14 9.47 -4.69
CA THR A 91 -6.15 10.49 -4.99
C THR A 91 -6.66 11.14 -3.71
N TRP A 92 -7.06 10.31 -2.74
CA TRP A 92 -7.54 10.80 -1.45
C TRP A 92 -6.47 11.62 -0.73
N LEU A 93 -5.24 11.12 -0.62
CA LEU A 93 -4.13 11.79 0.06
C LEU A 93 -3.78 13.12 -0.61
N ARG A 94 -3.83 13.18 -1.95
CA ARG A 94 -3.66 14.40 -2.73
C ARG A 94 -4.74 15.43 -2.44
N GLU A 95 -5.98 15.01 -2.19
CA GLU A 95 -7.12 15.89 -1.98
C GLU A 95 -7.27 16.35 -0.52
N THR A 96 -7.00 15.48 0.45
CA THR A 96 -7.24 15.72 1.88
C THR A 96 -5.97 16.05 2.67
N HIS A 97 -4.81 15.52 2.24
CA HIS A 97 -3.54 15.64 2.97
C HIS A 97 -2.36 15.94 2.02
N GLN A 98 -2.48 17.02 1.23
CA GLN A 98 -1.51 17.41 0.20
C GLN A 98 -0.04 17.34 0.61
N GLN A 99 0.31 17.73 1.85
CA GLN A 99 1.69 17.67 2.32
C GLN A 99 2.19 16.23 2.51
N ALA A 100 1.32 15.33 3.01
CA ALA A 100 1.65 13.92 3.14
C ALA A 100 1.85 13.29 1.75
N PHE A 101 0.98 13.62 0.79
CA PHE A 101 1.14 13.22 -0.62
C PHE A 101 2.48 13.69 -1.20
N LYS A 102 2.81 14.98 -1.05
CA LYS A 102 4.11 15.53 -1.51
C LYS A 102 5.30 14.83 -0.86
N ASN A 103 5.24 14.59 0.45
CA ASN A 103 6.31 13.91 1.17
C ASN A 103 6.49 12.47 0.65
N LEU A 104 5.39 11.75 0.41
CA LEU A 104 5.43 10.39 -0.13
C LEU A 104 6.13 10.35 -1.49
N ILE A 105 5.74 11.24 -2.40
CA ILE A 105 6.28 11.30 -3.76
C ILE A 105 7.73 11.80 -3.80
N LEU A 106 8.06 12.85 -3.05
CA LEU A 106 9.34 13.56 -3.15
C LEU A 106 10.40 13.09 -2.15
N ASN A 107 10.00 12.77 -0.91
CA ASN A 107 10.95 12.50 0.17
C ASN A 107 11.11 11.00 0.44
N TYR A 108 10.07 10.20 0.17
CA TYR A 108 10.09 8.75 0.34
C TYR A 108 10.26 7.98 -0.99
N ASP A 109 10.56 8.70 -2.08
CA ASP A 109 10.86 8.18 -3.42
C ASP A 109 9.80 7.24 -4.02
N TYR A 110 8.53 7.40 -3.64
CA TYR A 110 7.45 6.62 -4.25
C TYR A 110 7.24 6.95 -5.73
N SER A 111 7.72 8.12 -6.18
CA SER A 111 7.59 8.54 -7.57
C SER A 111 8.15 7.53 -8.58
N LYS A 112 9.38 7.02 -8.36
CA LYS A 112 10.01 6.04 -9.24
C LYS A 112 9.47 4.65 -8.99
N LYS A 113 9.25 4.28 -7.73
CA LYS A 113 8.65 3.00 -7.37
C LYS A 113 7.28 2.75 -8.02
N ILE A 114 6.43 3.77 -8.05
CA ILE A 114 5.12 3.71 -8.73
C ILE A 114 5.30 3.46 -10.23
N ILE A 115 6.21 4.19 -10.87
CA ILE A 115 6.49 4.02 -12.31
C ILE A 115 7.01 2.61 -12.60
N ASP A 116 7.97 2.13 -11.79
CA ASP A 116 8.53 0.79 -11.94
C ASP A 116 7.47 -0.29 -11.79
N GLN A 117 6.62 -0.18 -10.76
CA GLN A 117 5.58 -1.17 -10.52
C GLN A 117 4.52 -1.18 -11.62
N ARG A 118 4.11 0.00 -12.11
CA ARG A 118 3.24 0.13 -13.28
C ARG A 118 3.84 -0.52 -14.52
N LEU A 119 5.13 -0.24 -14.78
CA LEU A 119 5.83 -0.83 -15.91
C LEU A 119 5.92 -2.34 -15.78
N LYS A 120 6.22 -2.89 -14.60
CA LYS A 120 6.22 -4.35 -14.36
C LYS A 120 4.87 -4.98 -14.70
N ILE A 121 3.76 -4.42 -14.20
CA ILE A 121 2.41 -5.00 -14.39
C ILE A 121 1.92 -4.87 -15.84
N TRP A 122 2.25 -3.76 -16.51
CA TRP A 122 1.80 -3.48 -17.86
C TRP A 122 2.73 -3.99 -18.95
N ASN A 123 3.98 -4.35 -18.62
CA ASN A 123 4.98 -4.74 -19.61
C ASN A 123 4.46 -5.82 -20.56
N GLY A 124 4.78 -5.70 -21.85
CA GLY A 124 4.40 -6.67 -22.86
C GLY A 124 2.91 -6.72 -23.22
N LYS A 125 2.01 -5.98 -22.55
CA LYS A 125 0.56 -6.00 -22.80
C LYS A 125 0.16 -4.87 -23.77
N PRO A 126 -0.21 -5.16 -25.04
CA PRO A 126 -0.46 -4.13 -26.06
C PRO A 126 -1.57 -3.14 -25.68
N LYS A 127 -2.56 -3.58 -24.91
CA LYS A 127 -3.66 -2.73 -24.40
C LYS A 127 -3.18 -1.57 -23.53
N TYR A 128 -1.97 -1.63 -22.98
CA TYR A 128 -1.38 -0.59 -22.13
C TYR A 128 -0.28 0.23 -22.83
N LYS A 129 -0.09 0.09 -24.15
CA LYS A 129 1.01 0.75 -24.89
C LYS A 129 1.18 2.24 -24.57
N PHE A 130 0.11 3.01 -24.60
CA PHE A 130 0.16 4.44 -24.26
C PHE A 130 0.59 4.70 -22.81
N LEU A 131 0.09 3.91 -21.86
CA LEU A 131 0.43 4.04 -20.44
C LEU A 131 1.91 3.68 -20.19
N ILE A 132 2.42 2.64 -20.88
CA ILE A 132 3.83 2.25 -20.85
C ILE A 132 4.70 3.40 -21.36
N GLU A 133 4.43 3.91 -22.57
CA GLU A 133 5.20 5.01 -23.17
C GLU A 133 5.18 6.27 -22.30
N ARG A 134 4.02 6.59 -21.71
CA ARG A 134 3.87 7.70 -20.77
C ARG A 134 4.74 7.52 -19.52
N ASN A 135 4.77 6.32 -18.94
CA ASN A 135 5.57 6.02 -17.75
C ASN A 135 7.07 5.99 -18.05
N VAL A 136 7.49 5.47 -19.20
CA VAL A 136 8.90 5.53 -19.66
C VAL A 136 9.37 6.98 -19.80
N ARG A 137 8.54 7.87 -20.36
CA ARG A 137 8.87 9.32 -20.43
C ARG A 137 8.93 9.96 -19.05
N ALA A 138 7.98 9.66 -18.17
CA ALA A 138 8.00 10.16 -16.80
C ALA A 138 9.24 9.66 -16.02
N TYR A 139 9.75 8.47 -16.34
CA TYR A 139 10.92 7.91 -15.66
C TYR A 139 12.20 8.73 -15.85
N SER A 140 12.34 9.50 -16.93
CA SER A 140 13.48 10.40 -17.14
C SER A 140 13.28 11.81 -16.56
N MET A 141 12.08 12.13 -16.08
CA MET A 141 11.75 13.44 -15.52
C MET A 141 11.96 13.48 -14.00
N SER A 142 12.12 14.68 -13.44
CA SER A 142 12.12 14.86 -11.98
C SER A 142 10.71 14.74 -11.43
N SER A 143 10.58 14.13 -10.26
CA SER A 143 9.29 13.90 -9.60
C SER A 143 8.59 15.21 -9.25
N ALA A 144 9.37 16.24 -8.90
CA ALA A 144 8.87 17.59 -8.67
C ALA A 144 8.26 18.21 -9.94
N TYR A 145 8.86 17.97 -11.12
CA TYR A 145 8.30 18.46 -12.38
C TYR A 145 6.98 17.77 -12.72
N ILE A 146 6.94 16.43 -12.65
CA ILE A 146 5.71 15.66 -12.91
C ILE A 146 4.60 16.11 -11.97
N MET A 147 4.89 16.21 -10.67
CA MET A 147 3.90 16.61 -9.67
C MET A 147 3.40 18.04 -9.86
N SER A 148 4.21 18.94 -10.42
CA SER A 148 3.80 20.31 -10.75
C SER A 148 2.92 20.37 -12.00
N ALA A 149 3.30 19.62 -13.05
CA ALA A 149 2.59 19.63 -14.33
C ALA A 149 1.30 18.79 -14.29
N GLU A 150 1.34 17.65 -13.62
CA GLU A 150 0.25 16.67 -13.55
C GLU A 150 0.28 15.91 -12.21
N PRO A 151 -0.22 16.51 -11.10
CA PRO A 151 -0.26 15.87 -9.79
C PRO A 151 -0.95 14.50 -9.78
N ALA A 152 -2.03 14.38 -10.55
CA ALA A 152 -2.83 13.15 -10.67
C ALA A 152 -2.10 12.01 -11.37
N PHE A 153 -0.90 12.25 -11.94
CA PHE A 153 -0.09 11.19 -12.52
C PHE A 153 0.16 10.04 -11.53
N PHE A 154 0.23 10.31 -10.23
CA PHE A 154 0.52 9.32 -9.19
C PHE A 154 -0.73 8.68 -8.54
N ASP A 155 -1.93 9.03 -9.01
CA ASP A 155 -3.18 8.63 -8.37
C ASP A 155 -3.48 7.13 -8.54
N ASP A 156 -3.30 6.63 -9.76
CA ASP A 156 -3.77 5.29 -10.11
C ASP A 156 -2.70 4.20 -9.96
N MET A 157 -3.04 3.10 -9.29
CA MET A 157 -2.20 1.90 -9.27
C MET A 157 -2.93 0.74 -9.94
N PRO A 158 -2.39 0.12 -11.00
CA PRO A 158 -3.06 -1.00 -11.65
C PRO A 158 -3.20 -2.20 -10.70
N GLU A 159 -4.34 -2.88 -10.81
CA GLU A 159 -4.51 -4.22 -10.26
C GLU A 159 -3.80 -5.26 -11.12
N GLY A 160 -3.20 -6.25 -10.45
CA GLY A 160 -2.50 -7.35 -11.09
C GLY A 160 -1.31 -7.82 -10.27
N GLU A 161 -1.04 -9.12 -10.34
CA GLU A 161 0.21 -9.69 -9.85
C GLU A 161 1.33 -9.39 -10.85
N VAL A 162 2.55 -9.25 -10.35
CA VAL A 162 3.73 -9.25 -11.23
C VAL A 162 3.88 -10.69 -11.71
N GLU A 163 3.53 -10.95 -12.97
CA GLU A 163 3.88 -12.21 -13.62
C GLU A 163 5.41 -12.18 -13.79
N ASP A 164 6.12 -12.95 -12.97
CA ASP A 164 7.55 -13.16 -13.15
C ASP A 164 7.78 -13.77 -14.55
N ALA A 165 8.51 -13.03 -15.40
CA ALA A 165 8.85 -13.42 -16.77
C ALA A 165 10.09 -14.31 -16.82
#